data_AF-A0A9P5AGS1-F1
#
_entry.id   AF-A0A9P5AGS1-F1
#
_cell.length_a   1.000
_cell.length_b   1.000
_cell.length_c   1.000
_cell.angle_alpha   90.00
_cell.angle_beta   90.00
_cell.angle_gamma   90.00
#
_symmetry.space_group_name_H-M   'P 1'
#
loop_
_entity.id
_entity.type
_entity.pdbx_description
1 polymer ?
#
loop_
_entity_poly.entity_id
_entity_poly.type
_entity_poly.pdbx_seq_one_letter_code
_entity_poly.pdbx_strand_id
1 'polypeptide(L)'
;MNDPNSLQIQLDAGFSDMPDNEQEIFLLLTSFLSETQPLTAPEVSVQIHNLFPHQPEKDGKKKSPGGFLAAFWDLMFQIAVQLDYKAQPMKKFISLLKALRDMPSTAVLEDGRRLWQDLPDLALFFTERWNQTIRRWINLNGLAAYLTIENIYGGWYRALESIKLGLENGSRKEAQNIIECFAPAAATWFILSSQQIYHICKENVLQDSSIRGQLWKGKSGYSLERWNFWRSRLVELRNHSLATDELREAFLAAETAMKRVTE
;
A
#
# COMPACT_ATOMS: atom_id res chain seq x y z
N MET A 1 23.59 -17.08 -14.84
CA MET A 1 23.19 -16.46 -13.55
C MET A 1 21.93 -15.67 -13.84
N ASN A 2 20.81 -16.01 -13.20
CA ASN A 2 19.61 -15.18 -13.28
C ASN A 2 19.93 -13.83 -12.62
N ASP A 3 19.54 -12.73 -13.26
CA ASP A 3 19.65 -11.40 -12.68
C ASP A 3 18.85 -11.37 -11.36
N PRO A 4 19.50 -11.16 -10.21
CA PRO A 4 18.83 -11.14 -8.90
C PRO A 4 17.80 -10.00 -8.78
N ASN A 5 17.83 -9.02 -9.70
CA ASN A 5 16.99 -7.85 -9.69
C ASN A 5 16.29 -7.59 -11.03
N SER A 6 15.64 -8.63 -11.58
CA SER A 6 14.83 -8.50 -12.82
C SER A 6 13.73 -7.41 -12.76
N LEU A 7 13.35 -6.96 -11.56
CA LEU A 7 12.38 -5.90 -11.31
C LEU A 7 13.02 -4.51 -11.11
N GLN A 8 14.35 -4.39 -11.18
CA GLN A 8 15.11 -3.15 -10.99
C GLN A 8 14.80 -2.42 -9.67
N ILE A 9 14.52 -3.18 -8.60
CA ILE A 9 14.26 -2.68 -7.25
C ILE A 9 15.50 -1.96 -6.71
N GLN A 10 15.30 -0.74 -6.23
CA GLN A 10 16.31 0.04 -5.54
C GLN A 10 16.22 -0.23 -4.03
N LEU A 11 17.29 -0.77 -3.44
CA LEU A 11 17.40 -0.97 -2.00
C LEU A 11 18.05 0.24 -1.32
N ASP A 12 17.73 0.46 -0.05
CA ASP A 12 18.31 1.52 0.77
C ASP A 12 19.81 1.25 1.07
N ALA A 13 20.19 -0.03 1.20
CA ALA A 13 21.57 -0.49 1.34
C ALA A 13 22.00 -1.32 0.11
N GLY A 14 23.31 -1.39 -0.14
CA GLY A 14 23.86 -2.24 -1.19
C GLY A 14 23.53 -3.72 -0.93
N PHE A 15 23.10 -4.46 -1.95
CA PHE A 15 22.72 -5.88 -1.81
C PHE A 15 23.84 -6.72 -1.16
N SER A 16 25.10 -6.47 -1.52
CA SER A 16 26.28 -7.15 -0.98
C SER A 16 26.56 -6.84 0.49
N ASP A 17 26.03 -5.73 1.00
CA ASP A 17 26.25 -5.25 2.37
C ASP A 17 25.15 -5.77 3.32
N MET A 18 24.09 -6.35 2.77
CA MET A 18 23.02 -6.94 3.56
C MET A 18 23.45 -8.28 4.17
N PRO A 19 22.98 -8.62 5.38
CA PRO A 19 23.13 -9.97 5.93
C PRO A 19 22.61 -11.07 4.99
N ASP A 20 23.23 -12.25 5.01
CA ASP A 20 22.87 -13.37 4.11
C ASP A 20 21.39 -13.74 4.14
N ASN A 21 20.75 -13.68 5.32
CA ASN A 21 19.32 -13.94 5.48
C ASN A 21 18.44 -12.88 4.80
N GLU A 22 18.86 -11.62 4.81
CA GLU A 22 18.14 -10.54 4.11
C GLU A 22 18.30 -10.67 2.60
N GLN A 23 19.49 -11.06 2.13
CA GLN A 23 19.72 -11.40 0.73
C GLN A 23 18.83 -12.56 0.28
N GLU A 24 18.70 -13.62 1.09
CA GLU A 24 17.84 -14.77 0.79
C GLU A 24 16.36 -14.38 0.70
N ILE A 25 15.86 -13.58 1.65
CA ILE A 25 14.49 -13.04 1.61
C ILE A 25 14.29 -12.18 0.36
N PHE A 26 15.22 -11.26 0.08
CA PHE A 26 15.12 -10.38 -1.09
C PHE A 26 15.05 -11.17 -2.39
N LEU A 27 15.95 -12.13 -2.59
CA LEU A 27 15.98 -12.98 -3.78
C LEU A 27 14.68 -13.78 -3.92
N LEU A 28 14.18 -14.36 -2.83
CA LEU A 28 12.93 -15.09 -2.83
C LEU A 28 11.75 -14.19 -3.24
N LEU A 29 11.67 -12.98 -2.68
CA LEU A 29 10.62 -12.01 -2.98
C LEU A 29 10.69 -11.53 -4.44
N THR A 30 11.85 -11.10 -4.93
CA THR A 30 11.97 -10.60 -6.31
C THR A 30 11.75 -11.72 -7.33
N SER A 31 12.19 -12.93 -7.02
CA SER A 31 11.96 -14.13 -7.82
C SER A 31 10.48 -14.49 -7.88
N PHE A 32 9.77 -14.41 -6.75
CA PHE A 32 8.33 -14.60 -6.72
C PHE A 32 7.60 -13.51 -7.47
N LEU A 33 8.01 -12.25 -7.36
CA LEU A 33 7.31 -11.14 -7.99
C LEU A 33 7.57 -11.02 -9.49
N SER A 34 8.62 -11.67 -10.01
CA SER A 34 8.90 -11.71 -11.44
C SER A 34 7.81 -12.48 -12.20
N GLU A 35 7.63 -12.12 -13.47
CA GLU A 35 6.70 -12.83 -14.38
C GLU A 35 7.34 -14.08 -14.99
N THR A 36 8.64 -14.28 -14.79
CA THR A 36 9.42 -15.35 -15.43
C THR A 36 9.40 -16.66 -14.66
N GLN A 37 9.02 -16.64 -13.39
CA GLN A 37 9.00 -17.83 -12.55
C GLN A 37 7.59 -18.22 -12.11
N PRO A 38 7.22 -19.51 -12.21
CA PRO A 38 5.90 -20.01 -11.84
C PRO A 38 5.78 -20.27 -10.32
N LEU A 39 6.38 -19.42 -9.48
CA LEU A 39 6.25 -19.56 -8.03
C LEU A 39 4.86 -19.11 -7.58
N THR A 40 4.19 -19.94 -6.79
CA THR A 40 2.88 -19.61 -6.21
C THR A 40 3.04 -18.97 -4.82
N ALA A 41 2.04 -18.18 -4.42
CA ALA A 41 2.04 -17.54 -3.10
C ALA A 41 2.11 -18.55 -1.93
N PRO A 42 1.38 -19.70 -1.95
CA PRO A 42 1.52 -20.72 -0.90
C PRO A 42 2.95 -21.28 -0.79
N GLU A 43 3.59 -21.62 -1.91
CA GLU A 43 4.96 -22.16 -1.90
C GLU A 43 5.96 -21.16 -1.30
N VAL A 44 5.86 -19.90 -1.70
CA VAL A 44 6.74 -18.82 -1.21
C VAL A 44 6.45 -18.52 0.26
N SER A 45 5.19 -18.57 0.70
CA SER A 45 4.84 -18.39 2.10
C SER A 45 5.51 -19.46 2.98
N VAL A 46 5.52 -20.73 2.55
CA VAL A 46 6.19 -21.83 3.26
C VAL A 46 7.70 -21.62 3.30
N GLN A 47 8.30 -21.16 2.21
CA GLN A 47 9.73 -20.84 2.17
C GLN A 47 10.08 -19.72 3.16
N ILE A 48 9.31 -18.62 3.17
CA ILE A 48 9.48 -17.53 4.15
C ILE A 48 9.31 -18.04 5.58
N HIS A 49 8.32 -18.91 5.82
CA HIS A 49 8.10 -19.50 7.13
C HIS A 49 9.31 -20.31 7.60
N ASN A 50 9.91 -21.12 6.73
CA ASN A 50 11.08 -21.93 7.06
C ASN A 50 12.34 -21.10 7.35
N LEU A 51 12.41 -19.86 6.85
CA LEU A 51 13.50 -18.92 7.17
C LEU A 51 13.34 -18.27 8.55
N PHE A 52 12.14 -18.33 9.15
CA PHE A 52 11.88 -17.70 10.43
C PHE A 52 12.60 -18.42 11.58
N PRO A 53 13.40 -17.73 12.42
CA PRO A 53 14.08 -18.36 13.54
C PRO A 53 13.11 -18.61 14.70
N HIS A 54 12.52 -19.82 14.76
CA HIS A 54 11.57 -20.21 15.80
C HIS A 54 12.10 -20.17 17.23
N GLN A 55 13.42 -20.23 17.41
CA GLN A 55 14.08 -20.05 18.70
C GLN A 55 15.32 -19.17 18.52
N PRO A 56 15.66 -18.32 19.51
CA PRO A 56 16.93 -17.61 19.49
C PRO A 56 18.09 -18.62 19.53
N GLU A 57 18.96 -18.60 18.52
CA GLU A 57 20.18 -19.43 18.55
C GLU A 57 21.10 -19.00 19.72
N LYS A 58 21.63 -19.99 20.46
CA LYS A 58 22.38 -19.78 21.71
C LYS A 58 23.76 -19.12 21.53
N ASP A 59 24.27 -19.02 20.30
CA ASP A 59 25.68 -18.68 20.02
C ASP A 59 25.93 -17.18 19.77
N GLY A 60 24.99 -16.29 20.09
CA GLY A 60 25.20 -14.83 20.08
C GLY A 60 25.38 -14.18 18.69
N LYS A 61 25.46 -14.98 17.63
CA LYS A 61 25.53 -14.56 16.22
C LYS A 61 24.12 -14.48 15.61
N LYS A 62 23.30 -13.59 16.17
CA LYS A 62 21.99 -13.08 15.70
C LYS A 62 21.22 -13.89 14.63
N LYS A 63 20.16 -14.56 15.08
CA LYS A 63 18.85 -14.68 14.39
C LYS A 63 17.73 -14.60 15.44
N SER A 64 17.29 -13.39 15.78
CA SER A 64 16.13 -13.24 16.67
C SER A 64 14.84 -13.17 15.85
N PRO A 65 13.71 -13.69 16.36
CA PRO A 65 12.38 -13.51 15.76
C PRO A 65 12.10 -12.05 15.35
N GLY A 66 12.39 -11.11 16.24
CA GLY A 66 12.17 -9.69 15.99
C GLY A 66 13.10 -9.11 14.91
N GLY A 67 14.37 -9.53 14.89
CA GLY A 67 15.31 -9.10 13.84
C GLY A 67 14.90 -9.61 12.46
N PHE A 68 14.42 -10.85 12.37
CA PHE A 68 13.89 -11.41 11.14
C PHE A 68 12.64 -10.65 10.67
N LEU A 69 11.67 -10.40 11.56
CA LEU A 69 10.45 -9.66 11.19
C LEU A 69 10.76 -8.23 10.74
N ALA A 70 11.69 -7.55 11.41
CA ALA A 70 12.12 -6.22 11.02
C ALA A 70 12.69 -6.22 9.60
N ALA A 71 13.63 -7.12 9.31
CA ALA A 71 14.22 -7.24 7.98
C ALA A 71 13.18 -7.64 6.91
N PHE A 72 12.30 -8.59 7.23
CA PHE A 72 11.24 -9.04 6.33
C PHE A 72 10.31 -7.88 5.94
N TRP A 73 9.79 -7.14 6.92
CA TRP A 73 8.89 -6.01 6.63
C TRP A 73 9.58 -4.87 5.93
N ASP A 74 10.83 -4.58 6.30
CA ASP A 74 11.61 -3.54 5.67
C ASP A 74 11.79 -3.82 4.17
N LEU A 75 12.25 -5.02 3.82
CA LEU A 75 12.38 -5.46 2.42
C LEU A 75 11.04 -5.47 1.69
N MET A 76 9.98 -5.99 2.33
CA MET A 76 8.65 -6.03 1.74
C MET A 76 8.17 -4.64 1.32
N PHE A 77 8.32 -3.62 2.17
CA PHE A 77 7.88 -2.27 1.84
C PHE A 77 8.86 -1.51 0.94
N GLN A 78 10.17 -1.76 1.03
CA GLN A 78 11.14 -1.24 0.05
C GLN A 78 10.77 -1.70 -1.37
N ILE A 79 10.39 -2.97 -1.53
CA ILE A 79 9.94 -3.51 -2.82
C ILE A 79 8.57 -2.92 -3.20
N ALA A 80 7.57 -2.99 -2.32
CA ALA A 80 6.18 -2.71 -2.66
C ALA A 80 5.94 -1.28 -3.14
N VAL A 81 6.64 -0.28 -2.59
CA VAL A 81 6.50 1.13 -3.02
C VAL A 81 6.97 1.36 -4.46
N GLN A 82 7.77 0.45 -5.02
CA GLN A 82 8.31 0.53 -6.37
C GLN A 82 7.43 -0.18 -7.40
N LEU A 83 6.53 -1.06 -6.95
CA LEU A 83 5.62 -1.80 -7.82
C LEU A 83 4.49 -0.90 -8.31
N ASP A 84 4.26 -0.87 -9.63
CA ASP A 84 3.06 -0.25 -10.17
C ASP A 84 1.82 -0.97 -9.60
N TYR A 85 0.95 -0.22 -8.91
CA TYR A 85 -0.24 -0.77 -8.27
C TYR A 85 -1.23 -1.41 -9.26
N LYS A 86 -1.15 -1.08 -10.56
CA LYS A 86 -1.98 -1.66 -11.62
C LYS A 86 -1.42 -2.98 -12.14
N ALA A 87 -0.12 -3.23 -11.96
CA ALA A 87 0.58 -4.35 -12.56
C ALA A 87 0.44 -5.66 -11.76
N GLN A 88 0.77 -6.78 -12.40
CA GLN A 88 0.71 -8.11 -11.79
C GLN A 88 1.61 -8.29 -10.55
N PRO A 89 2.84 -7.73 -10.48
CA PRO A 89 3.67 -7.83 -9.29
C PRO A 89 2.99 -7.34 -8.01
N MET A 90 2.24 -6.22 -8.07
CA MET A 90 1.47 -5.75 -6.90
C MET A 90 0.42 -6.79 -6.47
N LYS A 91 -0.29 -7.40 -7.42
CA LYS A 91 -1.29 -8.44 -7.10
C LYS A 91 -0.64 -9.69 -6.50
N LYS A 92 0.53 -10.10 -7.02
CA LYS A 92 1.33 -11.20 -6.45
C LYS A 92 1.75 -10.86 -5.01
N PHE A 93 2.23 -9.65 -4.75
CA PHE A 93 2.57 -9.18 -3.41
C PHE A 93 1.40 -9.32 -2.42
N ILE A 94 0.20 -8.87 -2.80
CA ILE A 94 -1.01 -9.03 -1.97
C ILE A 94 -1.34 -10.51 -1.74
N SER A 95 -1.24 -11.34 -2.78
CA SER A 95 -1.51 -12.77 -2.66
C SER A 95 -0.56 -13.49 -1.70
N LEU A 96 0.70 -13.04 -1.59
CA LEU A 96 1.66 -13.56 -0.62
C LEU A 96 1.25 -13.23 0.82
N LEU A 97 0.84 -12.00 1.08
CA LEU A 97 0.35 -11.62 2.41
C LEU A 97 -0.89 -12.42 2.82
N LYS A 98 -1.79 -12.69 1.86
CA LYS A 98 -2.93 -13.58 2.09
C LYS A 98 -2.49 -15.00 2.39
N ALA A 99 -1.56 -15.56 1.60
CA ALA A 99 -1.03 -16.90 1.82
C ALA A 99 -0.32 -17.06 3.17
N LEU A 100 0.44 -16.04 3.61
CA LEU A 100 1.03 -16.01 4.96
C LEU A 100 -0.08 -16.03 6.01
N ARG A 101 -1.06 -15.13 5.92
CA ARG A 101 -2.17 -15.04 6.90
C ARG A 101 -3.00 -16.33 6.98
N ASP A 102 -3.22 -16.99 5.85
CA ASP A 102 -4.04 -18.19 5.75
C ASP A 102 -3.24 -19.47 6.08
N MET A 103 -1.92 -19.37 6.28
CA MET A 103 -1.07 -20.51 6.60
C MET A 103 -1.47 -21.13 7.95
N PRO A 104 -1.52 -22.47 8.05
CA PRO A 104 -1.71 -23.17 9.32
C PRO A 104 -0.39 -23.19 10.11
N SER A 105 0.00 -22.04 10.68
CA SER A 105 1.12 -21.96 11.62
C SER A 105 0.63 -21.86 13.07
N THR A 106 1.22 -22.65 13.95
CA THR A 106 1.00 -22.59 15.42
C THR A 106 2.05 -21.72 16.13
N ALA A 107 2.95 -21.07 15.37
CA ALA A 107 3.98 -20.23 15.94
C ALA A 107 3.37 -18.96 16.58
N VAL A 108 3.71 -18.74 17.85
CA VAL A 108 3.28 -17.58 18.65
C VAL A 108 4.53 -16.85 19.12
N LEU A 109 4.55 -15.54 18.97
CA LEU A 109 5.61 -14.66 19.45
C LEU A 109 5.57 -14.52 20.97
N GLU A 110 6.64 -14.01 21.57
CA GLU A 110 6.73 -13.79 23.02
C GLU A 110 5.63 -12.86 23.56
N ASP A 111 5.12 -11.95 22.74
CA ASP A 111 4.02 -11.03 23.08
C ASP A 111 2.61 -11.62 22.87
N GLY A 112 2.52 -12.90 22.50
CA GLY A 112 1.26 -13.62 22.30
C GLY A 112 0.64 -13.49 20.92
N ARG A 113 1.20 -12.67 20.01
CA ARG A 113 0.72 -12.58 18.62
C ARG A 113 1.06 -13.84 17.83
N ARG A 114 0.14 -14.29 16.98
CA ARG A 114 0.34 -15.40 16.04
C ARG A 114 1.14 -14.89 14.85
N LEU A 115 2.24 -15.57 14.54
CA LEU A 115 3.29 -15.06 13.65
C LEU A 115 2.76 -14.56 12.30
N TRP A 116 1.91 -15.32 11.61
CA TRP A 116 1.44 -14.90 10.27
C TRP A 116 -0.01 -14.46 10.26
N GLN A 117 -0.85 -14.99 11.14
CA GLN A 117 -2.27 -14.65 11.18
C GLN A 117 -2.50 -13.21 11.67
N ASP A 118 -1.62 -12.70 12.53
CA ASP A 118 -1.73 -11.35 13.08
C ASP A 118 -0.81 -10.34 12.38
N LEU A 119 0.04 -10.79 11.43
CA LEU A 119 1.00 -9.98 10.66
C LEU A 119 1.71 -8.93 11.54
N PRO A 120 2.46 -9.38 12.56
CA PRO A 120 3.05 -8.54 13.59
C PRO A 120 3.91 -7.46 12.95
N ASP A 121 3.77 -6.23 13.43
CA ASP A 121 4.57 -5.07 13.02
C ASP A 121 4.31 -4.54 11.59
N LEU A 122 3.44 -5.18 10.80
CA LEU A 122 3.01 -4.68 9.48
C LEU A 122 2.59 -3.21 9.51
N ALA A 123 1.74 -2.83 10.48
CA ALA A 123 1.23 -1.46 10.58
C ALA A 123 2.31 -0.44 10.95
N LEU A 124 3.33 -0.86 11.71
CA LEU A 124 4.46 -0.02 12.11
C LEU A 124 5.31 0.30 10.88
N PHE A 125 5.81 -0.72 10.20
CA PHE A 125 6.65 -0.56 9.01
C PHE A 125 5.92 0.12 7.86
N PHE A 126 4.62 -0.16 7.69
CA PHE A 126 3.79 0.55 6.72
C PHE A 126 3.74 2.06 7.02
N THR A 127 3.60 2.43 8.30
CA THR A 127 3.53 3.83 8.73
C THR A 127 4.87 4.54 8.56
N GLU A 128 5.99 3.88 8.86
CA GLU A 128 7.33 4.43 8.66
C GLU A 128 7.61 4.74 7.19
N ARG A 129 7.06 3.93 6.28
CA ARG A 129 7.20 4.11 4.84
C ARG A 129 6.18 5.07 4.25
N TRP A 130 5.26 5.66 5.03
CA TRP A 130 4.21 6.56 4.53
C TRP A 130 4.76 7.86 3.92
N ASN A 131 5.98 8.31 4.21
CA ASN A 131 6.52 9.50 3.54
C ASN A 131 7.46 9.10 2.40
N GLN A 132 7.06 9.32 1.15
CA GLN A 132 7.80 8.89 -0.06
C GLN A 132 7.84 9.95 -1.15
N THR A 133 8.68 9.72 -2.17
CA THR A 133 8.64 10.45 -3.44
C THR A 133 7.30 10.26 -4.15
N ILE A 134 6.97 11.17 -5.08
CA ILE A 134 5.67 11.23 -5.77
C ILE A 134 5.21 9.87 -6.32
N ARG A 135 6.03 9.18 -7.14
CA ARG A 135 5.62 7.90 -7.75
C ARG A 135 5.45 6.81 -6.71
N ARG A 136 6.38 6.71 -5.76
CA ARG A 136 6.32 5.75 -4.64
C ARG A 136 5.09 5.99 -3.78
N TRP A 137 4.67 7.24 -3.64
CA TRP A 137 3.48 7.60 -2.88
C TRP A 137 2.17 7.12 -3.52
N ILE A 138 2.04 7.27 -4.84
CA ILE A 138 0.89 6.76 -5.60
C ILE A 138 0.81 5.23 -5.45
N ASN A 139 1.93 4.53 -5.61
CA ASN A 139 2.01 3.08 -5.46
C ASN A 139 1.69 2.63 -4.03
N LEU A 140 2.19 3.35 -3.02
CA LEU A 140 1.91 3.07 -1.61
C LEU A 140 0.43 3.24 -1.26
N ASN A 141 -0.24 4.24 -1.84
CA ASN A 141 -1.71 4.38 -1.70
C ASN A 141 -2.45 3.24 -2.42
N GLY A 142 -1.96 2.80 -3.58
CA GLY A 142 -2.49 1.60 -4.25
C GLY A 142 -2.34 0.34 -3.39
N LEU A 143 -1.18 0.13 -2.77
CA LEU A 143 -0.94 -0.95 -1.81
C LEU A 143 -1.91 -0.84 -0.62
N ALA A 144 -2.01 0.34 -0.01
CA ALA A 144 -2.93 0.59 1.10
C ALA A 144 -4.38 0.22 0.75
N ALA A 145 -4.83 0.59 -0.46
CA ALA A 145 -6.16 0.27 -0.96
C ALA A 145 -6.38 -1.24 -1.06
N TYR A 146 -5.45 -1.99 -1.67
CA TYR A 146 -5.57 -3.45 -1.72
C TYR A 146 -5.59 -4.09 -0.33
N LEU A 147 -4.68 -3.70 0.57
CA LEU A 147 -4.65 -4.23 1.94
C LEU A 147 -5.95 -3.93 2.69
N THR A 148 -6.57 -2.78 2.42
CA THR A 148 -7.84 -2.39 3.03
C THR A 148 -9.01 -3.20 2.48
N ILE A 149 -9.09 -3.38 1.16
CA ILE A 149 -10.14 -4.19 0.51
C ILE A 149 -10.08 -5.65 0.97
N GLU A 150 -8.89 -6.18 1.19
CA GLU A 150 -8.65 -7.56 1.63
C GLU A 150 -8.73 -7.76 3.16
N ASN A 151 -9.15 -6.72 3.90
CA ASN A 151 -9.22 -6.69 5.36
C ASN A 151 -7.91 -7.11 6.06
N ILE A 152 -6.77 -6.74 5.46
CA ILE A 152 -5.43 -6.93 6.02
C ILE A 152 -5.02 -5.71 6.86
N TYR A 153 -5.44 -4.51 6.45
CA TYR A 153 -5.09 -3.25 7.11
C TYR A 153 -6.31 -2.33 7.24
N GLY A 154 -6.45 -1.66 8.39
CA GLY A 154 -7.51 -0.67 8.64
C GLY A 154 -7.26 0.67 7.94
N GLY A 155 -7.21 0.68 6.61
CA GLY A 155 -6.72 1.84 5.85
C GLY A 155 -7.72 2.94 5.54
N TRP A 156 -8.99 2.86 5.97
CA TRP A 156 -10.00 3.90 5.67
C TRP A 156 -9.61 5.28 6.20
N TYR A 157 -8.95 5.36 7.36
CA TYR A 157 -8.40 6.64 7.83
C TYR A 157 -7.38 7.23 6.83
N ARG A 158 -6.46 6.40 6.32
CA ARG A 158 -5.46 6.79 5.32
C ARG A 158 -6.09 7.18 3.99
N ALA A 159 -7.14 6.47 3.57
CA ALA A 159 -7.92 6.83 2.39
C ALA A 159 -8.49 8.24 2.52
N LEU A 160 -9.15 8.54 3.64
CA LEU A 160 -9.72 9.86 3.89
C LEU A 160 -8.64 10.96 3.95
N GLU A 161 -7.49 10.67 4.58
CA GLU A 161 -6.34 11.58 4.63
C GLU A 161 -5.79 11.88 3.23
N SER A 162 -5.57 10.87 2.40
CA SER A 162 -5.08 11.04 1.03
C SER A 162 -6.08 11.79 0.14
N ILE A 163 -7.37 11.46 0.25
CA ILE A 163 -8.44 12.16 -0.48
C ILE A 163 -8.49 13.64 -0.06
N LYS A 164 -8.38 13.92 1.24
CA LYS A 164 -8.32 15.29 1.77
C LYS A 164 -7.10 16.05 1.23
N LEU A 165 -5.93 15.42 1.19
CA LEU A 165 -4.72 16.05 0.64
C LEU A 165 -4.86 16.37 -0.85
N GLY A 166 -5.44 15.46 -1.63
CA GLY A 166 -5.55 15.59 -3.09
C GLY A 166 -6.72 16.44 -3.58
N LEU A 167 -7.88 16.39 -2.91
CA LEU A 167 -9.12 16.94 -3.45
C LEU A 167 -9.70 18.10 -2.63
N GLU A 168 -9.31 18.24 -1.35
CA GLU A 168 -9.91 19.24 -0.46
C GLU A 168 -8.98 20.40 -0.10
N ASN A 169 -7.74 20.42 -0.60
CA ASN A 169 -6.83 21.55 -0.51
C ASN A 169 -6.62 22.18 -1.89
N GLY A 170 -6.09 23.41 -1.96
CA GLY A 170 -6.02 24.09 -3.26
C GLY A 170 -5.49 25.52 -3.29
N SER A 171 -4.45 25.86 -2.52
CA SER A 171 -3.80 27.14 -2.76
C SER A 171 -3.00 27.12 -4.07
N ARG A 172 -2.84 28.28 -4.74
CA ARG A 172 -2.03 28.40 -5.97
C ARG A 172 -0.59 27.89 -5.76
N LYS A 173 -0.06 28.03 -4.54
CA LYS A 173 1.29 27.58 -4.17
C LYS A 173 1.40 26.06 -4.08
N GLU A 174 0.30 25.36 -3.82
CA GLU A 174 0.25 23.90 -3.66
C GLU A 174 -0.22 23.18 -4.94
N ALA A 175 -0.68 23.92 -5.95
CA ALA A 175 -1.33 23.35 -7.14
C ALA A 175 -0.48 22.27 -7.83
N GLN A 176 0.83 22.50 -7.97
CA GLN A 176 1.75 21.52 -8.56
C GLN A 176 1.77 20.21 -7.76
N ASN A 177 2.03 20.29 -6.44
CA ASN A 177 2.08 19.12 -5.56
C ASN A 177 0.73 18.38 -5.50
N ILE A 178 -0.38 19.13 -5.51
CA ILE A 178 -1.71 18.55 -5.56
C ILE A 178 -1.88 17.76 -6.85
N ILE A 179 -1.59 18.35 -8.00
CA ILE A 179 -1.85 17.73 -9.31
C ILE A 179 -0.91 16.56 -9.59
N GLU A 180 0.37 16.69 -9.26
CA GLU A 180 1.37 15.67 -9.58
C GLU A 180 1.44 14.53 -8.55
N CYS A 181 1.04 14.77 -7.30
CA CYS A 181 1.24 13.82 -6.21
C CYS A 181 -0.04 13.47 -5.46
N PHE A 182 -0.70 14.44 -4.82
CA PHE A 182 -1.77 14.12 -3.87
C PHE A 182 -3.08 13.71 -4.56
N ALA A 183 -3.46 14.38 -5.65
CA ALA A 183 -4.63 14.04 -6.43
C ALA A 183 -4.52 12.66 -7.10
N PRO A 184 -3.40 12.27 -7.75
CA PRO A 184 -3.30 10.94 -8.32
C PRO A 184 -3.24 9.86 -7.22
N ALA A 185 -2.65 10.14 -6.05
CA ALA A 185 -2.72 9.25 -4.89
C ALA A 185 -4.16 9.10 -4.34
N ALA A 186 -4.95 10.18 -4.32
CA ALA A 186 -6.37 10.11 -3.99
C ALA A 186 -7.17 9.32 -5.05
N ALA A 187 -6.83 9.50 -6.33
CA ALA A 187 -7.48 8.81 -7.44
C ALA A 187 -7.32 7.29 -7.35
N THR A 188 -6.18 6.77 -6.85
CA THR A 188 -5.99 5.31 -6.72
C THR A 188 -7.03 4.67 -5.81
N TRP A 189 -7.41 5.32 -4.71
CA TRP A 189 -8.46 4.85 -3.81
C TRP A 189 -9.81 4.72 -4.52
N PHE A 190 -10.19 5.70 -5.34
CA PHE A 190 -11.43 5.61 -6.11
C PHE A 190 -11.35 4.58 -7.23
N ILE A 191 -10.21 4.44 -7.90
CA ILE A 191 -10.02 3.43 -8.95
C ILE A 191 -10.17 2.02 -8.38
N LEU A 192 -9.62 1.76 -7.20
CA LEU A 192 -9.57 0.41 -6.62
C LEU A 192 -10.75 0.08 -5.69
N SER A 193 -11.29 1.08 -4.99
CA SER A 193 -12.23 0.86 -3.86
C SER A 193 -13.47 1.77 -3.89
N SER A 194 -13.86 2.28 -5.06
CA SER A 194 -15.03 3.18 -5.20
C SER A 194 -16.32 2.57 -4.65
N GLN A 195 -16.56 1.28 -4.84
CA GLN A 195 -17.74 0.59 -4.29
C GLN A 195 -17.77 0.65 -2.76
N GLN A 196 -16.64 0.34 -2.11
CA GLN A 196 -16.52 0.34 -0.66
C GLN A 196 -16.60 1.77 -0.11
N ILE A 197 -15.89 2.72 -0.72
CA ILE A 197 -15.94 4.13 -0.29
C ILE A 197 -17.35 4.68 -0.41
N TYR A 198 -18.08 4.38 -1.50
CA TYR A 198 -19.47 4.81 -1.64
C TYR A 198 -20.38 4.23 -0.56
N HIS A 199 -20.23 2.93 -0.26
CA HIS A 199 -20.95 2.29 0.83
C HIS A 199 -20.66 2.97 2.17
N ILE A 200 -19.38 3.21 2.49
CA ILE A 200 -18.93 3.92 3.70
C ILE A 200 -19.48 5.36 3.77
N CYS A 201 -19.58 6.05 2.63
CA CYS A 201 -20.23 7.37 2.52
C CYS A 201 -21.74 7.30 2.79
N LYS A 202 -22.42 6.24 2.36
CA LYS A 202 -23.85 6.02 2.61
C LYS A 202 -24.11 5.72 4.10
N GLU A 203 -23.25 4.92 4.72
CA GLU A 203 -23.33 4.55 6.13
C GLU A 203 -22.80 5.65 7.08
N ASN A 204 -22.27 6.77 6.55
CA ASN A 204 -21.71 7.88 7.32
C ASN A 204 -20.66 7.42 8.35
N VAL A 205 -19.62 6.71 7.91
CA VAL A 205 -18.53 6.23 8.80
C VAL A 205 -17.50 7.33 9.07
N LEU A 206 -16.75 7.23 10.18
CA LEU A 206 -15.70 8.17 10.63
C LEU A 206 -16.19 9.63 10.83
N GLN A 207 -17.42 9.84 11.28
CA GLN A 207 -17.98 11.20 11.51
C GLN A 207 -17.23 11.99 12.58
N ASP A 208 -16.60 11.30 13.52
CA ASP A 208 -15.77 11.84 14.60
C ASP A 208 -14.36 12.27 14.14
N SER A 209 -13.99 11.96 12.90
CA SER A 209 -12.69 12.34 12.35
C SER A 209 -12.54 13.86 12.25
N SER A 210 -11.38 14.39 12.62
CA SER A 210 -11.02 15.78 12.35
C SER A 210 -10.52 16.01 10.91
N ILE A 211 -10.42 14.96 10.08
CA ILE A 211 -9.88 15.04 8.71
C ILE A 211 -10.81 15.85 7.80
N ARG A 212 -10.38 17.06 7.47
CA ARG A 212 -11.01 17.96 6.51
C ARG A 212 -9.99 18.89 5.87
N GLY A 213 -10.10 19.13 4.57
CA GLY A 213 -9.33 20.13 3.84
C GLY A 213 -10.05 21.48 3.76
N GLN A 214 -9.32 22.51 3.33
CA GLN A 214 -9.79 23.90 3.36
C GLN A 214 -10.98 24.16 2.43
N LEU A 215 -11.09 23.43 1.32
CA LEU A 215 -12.14 23.58 0.31
C LEU A 215 -13.45 22.91 0.72
N TRP A 216 -13.40 21.88 1.58
CA TRP A 216 -14.60 21.19 2.06
C TRP A 216 -15.25 21.97 3.21
N LYS A 217 -16.54 22.31 3.06
CA LYS A 217 -17.32 23.09 4.04
C LYS A 217 -18.39 22.28 4.77
N GLY A 218 -18.66 21.05 4.34
CA GLY A 218 -19.62 20.17 4.98
C GLY A 218 -19.07 19.46 6.24
N LYS A 219 -19.77 18.40 6.64
CA LYS A 219 -19.44 17.59 7.82
C LYS A 219 -18.16 16.78 7.66
N SER A 220 -17.52 16.47 8.79
CA SER A 220 -16.40 15.55 8.87
C SER A 220 -16.77 14.11 8.46
N GLY A 221 -15.76 13.27 8.25
CA GLY A 221 -15.95 11.87 7.88
C GLY A 221 -16.42 11.64 6.45
N TYR A 222 -16.88 10.42 6.18
CA TYR A 222 -17.43 10.04 4.87
C TYR A 222 -18.90 10.45 4.77
N SER A 223 -19.30 11.00 3.63
CA SER A 223 -20.71 11.32 3.35
C SER A 223 -20.98 11.37 1.85
N LEU A 224 -22.23 11.18 1.44
CA LEU A 224 -22.64 11.30 0.03
C LEU A 224 -22.42 12.72 -0.54
N GLU A 225 -22.59 13.75 0.30
CA GLU A 225 -22.29 15.14 -0.09
C GLU A 225 -20.79 15.29 -0.42
N ARG A 226 -19.93 14.73 0.44
CA ARG A 226 -18.47 14.77 0.28
C ARG A 226 -18.01 13.93 -0.91
N TRP A 227 -18.66 12.80 -1.17
CA TRP A 227 -18.46 11.99 -2.38
C TRP A 227 -18.70 12.80 -3.66
N ASN A 228 -19.83 13.51 -3.74
CA ASN A 228 -20.13 14.35 -4.90
C ASN A 228 -19.12 15.49 -5.05
N PHE A 229 -18.72 16.11 -3.93
CA PHE A 229 -17.65 17.11 -3.94
C PHE A 229 -16.34 16.55 -4.51
N TRP A 230 -15.87 15.39 -4.04
CA TRP A 230 -14.65 14.75 -4.54
C TRP A 230 -14.72 14.46 -6.03
N ARG A 231 -15.86 13.96 -6.52
CA ARG A 231 -16.08 13.73 -7.94
C ARG A 231 -15.96 15.02 -8.76
N SER A 232 -16.58 16.11 -8.32
CA SER A 232 -16.44 17.42 -8.99
C SER A 232 -15.00 17.92 -8.98
N ARG A 233 -14.24 17.69 -7.90
CA ARG A 233 -12.83 18.07 -7.80
C ARG A 233 -11.94 17.32 -8.79
N LEU A 234 -12.19 16.03 -9.01
CA LEU A 234 -11.46 15.25 -10.03
C LEU A 234 -11.67 15.83 -11.44
N VAL A 235 -12.89 16.27 -11.77
CA VAL A 235 -13.19 16.91 -13.06
C VAL A 235 -12.43 18.23 -13.22
N GLU A 236 -12.40 19.05 -12.17
CA GLU A 236 -11.66 20.32 -12.20
C GLU A 236 -10.15 20.08 -12.39
N LEU A 237 -9.57 19.14 -11.64
CA LEU A 237 -8.14 18.83 -11.72
C LEU A 237 -7.75 18.23 -13.08
N ARG A 238 -8.62 17.42 -13.69
CA ARG A 238 -8.44 16.93 -15.08
C ARG A 238 -8.34 18.06 -16.09
N ASN A 239 -9.13 19.11 -15.91
CA ASN A 239 -9.15 20.26 -16.82
C ASN A 239 -8.10 21.32 -16.48
N HIS A 240 -7.28 21.10 -15.44
CA HIS A 240 -6.26 22.05 -15.04
C HIS A 240 -5.08 22.06 -16.03
N SER A 241 -4.47 23.23 -16.22
CA SER A 241 -3.36 23.43 -17.19
C SER A 241 -2.10 22.63 -16.87
N LEU A 242 -1.85 22.41 -15.58
CA LEU A 242 -0.71 21.61 -15.08
C LEU A 242 -0.89 20.09 -15.21
N ALA A 243 -2.11 19.60 -15.53
CA ALA A 243 -2.31 18.17 -15.67
C ALA A 243 -1.64 17.67 -16.97
N THR A 244 -0.80 16.64 -16.87
CA THR A 244 -0.30 15.90 -18.03
C THR A 244 -1.36 14.91 -18.52
N ASP A 245 -1.19 14.35 -19.71
CA ASP A 245 -2.15 13.38 -20.24
C ASP A 245 -2.28 12.13 -19.35
N GLU A 246 -1.16 11.63 -18.79
CA GLU A 246 -1.21 10.52 -17.81
C GLU A 246 -2.06 10.87 -16.58
N LEU A 247 -1.94 12.10 -16.06
CA LEU A 247 -2.72 12.55 -14.90
C LEU A 247 -4.19 12.74 -15.26
N ARG A 248 -4.49 13.27 -16.46
CA ARG A 248 -5.86 13.40 -16.96
C ARG A 248 -6.55 12.04 -17.04
N GLU A 249 -5.86 11.04 -17.57
CA GLU A 249 -6.37 9.66 -17.63
C GLU A 249 -6.58 9.06 -16.24
N ALA A 250 -5.68 9.31 -15.29
CA ALA A 250 -5.86 8.84 -13.91
C ALA A 250 -7.11 9.45 -13.26
N PHE A 251 -7.35 10.76 -13.44
CA PHE A 251 -8.53 11.43 -12.90
C PHE A 251 -9.82 10.99 -13.60
N LEU A 252 -9.79 10.77 -14.92
CA LEU A 252 -10.91 10.21 -15.68
C LEU A 252 -11.26 8.79 -15.22
N ALA A 253 -10.25 7.95 -14.97
CA ALA A 253 -10.45 6.59 -14.48
C ALA A 253 -11.14 6.59 -13.11
N ALA A 254 -10.70 7.46 -12.19
CA ALA A 254 -11.34 7.64 -10.89
C ALA A 254 -12.78 8.14 -11.01
N GLU A 255 -13.03 9.16 -11.83
CA GLU A 255 -14.39 9.67 -12.09
C GLU A 255 -15.31 8.57 -12.63
N THR A 256 -14.82 7.80 -13.60
CA THR A 256 -15.56 6.70 -14.21
C THR A 256 -15.89 5.61 -13.19
N ALA A 257 -14.94 5.25 -12.33
CA ALA A 257 -15.14 4.27 -11.27
C ALA A 257 -16.20 4.76 -10.27
N MET A 258 -16.13 6.04 -9.87
CA MET A 258 -17.15 6.65 -9.00
C MET A 258 -18.54 6.66 -9.66
N LYS A 259 -18.62 7.01 -10.95
CA LYS A 259 -19.89 7.08 -11.69
C LYS A 259 -20.59 5.72 -11.76
N ARG A 260 -19.83 4.65 -12.04
CA ARG A 260 -20.37 3.27 -12.15
C ARG A 260 -21.05 2.76 -10.88
N VAL A 261 -20.69 3.27 -9.72
CA VAL A 261 -21.23 2.85 -8.41
C VAL A 261 -22.51 3.62 -8.04
N THR A 262 -22.71 4.79 -8.66
CA THR A 262 -23.85 5.68 -8.39
C THR A 262 -25.03 5.50 -9.35
N GLU A 263 -24.83 4.76 -10.45
CA GLU A 263 -25.85 4.39 -11.44
C GLU A 263 -26.46 3.03 -11.08
#